data_AF-A0A1F8SDV8-F1
#
_entry.id   AF-A0A1F8SDV8-F1
#
_cell.length_a   1.000
_cell.length_b   1.000
_cell.length_c   1.000
_cell.angle_alpha   90.00
_cell.angle_beta   90.00
_cell.angle_gamma   90.00
#
_symmetry.space_group_name_H-M   'P 1'
#
loop_
_entity.id
_entity.type
_entity.pdbx_description
1 polymer ?
#
loop_
_entity_poly.entity_id
_entity_poly.type
_entity_poly.pdbx_seq_one_letter_code
_entity_poly.pdbx_strand_id
1 'polypeptide(L)'
;MPEGTQVDLAQVLSIPWDRAVLMEPYSDGVAMNERLGFRGFRDDASGPMDEANQFVVFVQGQTVVSTASLFPESGSFRFDPTITEFSREDAKFVVERSGAGVTLTRP
;
A
#
# COMPACT_ATOMS: atom_id res chain seq x y z
N MET A 1 -13.64 11.13 1.92
CA MET A 1 -12.64 12.16 1.58
C MET A 1 -13.04 12.88 0.30
N PRO A 2 -13.14 14.22 0.28
CA PRO A 2 -13.42 15.01 -0.92
C PRO A 2 -12.36 14.82 -2.03
N GLU A 3 -12.73 15.08 -3.29
CA GLU A 3 -11.76 15.17 -4.40
C GLU A 3 -10.77 16.33 -4.16
N GLY A 4 -9.52 16.17 -4.61
CA GLY A 4 -8.45 17.15 -4.40
C GLY A 4 -7.88 17.17 -2.98
N THR A 5 -8.41 16.35 -2.06
CA THR A 5 -7.87 16.24 -0.70
C THR A 5 -6.43 15.72 -0.76
N GLN A 6 -5.52 16.40 -0.08
CA GLN A 6 -4.17 15.89 0.14
C GLN A 6 -4.15 14.91 1.30
N VAL A 7 -3.54 13.76 1.08
CA VAL A 7 -3.35 12.71 2.09
C VAL A 7 -1.86 12.51 2.28
N ASP A 8 -1.39 12.67 3.51
CA ASP A 8 -0.01 12.38 3.90
C ASP A 8 0.01 11.12 4.78
N LEU A 9 0.38 9.99 4.20
CA LEU A 9 0.37 8.71 4.90
C LEU A 9 1.46 8.63 5.98
N ALA A 10 2.52 9.44 5.89
CA ALA A 10 3.52 9.53 6.95
C ALA A 10 2.93 10.14 8.24
N GLN A 11 1.87 10.93 8.13
CA GLN A 11 1.18 11.51 9.29
C GLN A 11 0.09 10.59 9.86
N VAL A 12 -0.46 9.71 9.03
CA VAL A 12 -1.49 8.75 9.44
C VAL A 12 -0.88 7.60 10.26
N LEU A 13 0.28 7.10 9.85
CA LEU A 13 0.99 6.02 10.53
C LEU A 13 2.04 6.57 11.50
N SER A 14 1.73 6.48 12.79
CA SER A 14 2.61 6.90 13.89
C SER A 14 3.84 6.00 14.06
N ILE A 15 3.79 4.78 13.53
CA ILE A 15 4.93 3.85 13.55
C ILE A 15 6.06 4.36 12.64
N PRO A 16 7.35 4.21 13.02
CA PRO A 16 8.48 4.49 12.14
C PRO A 16 8.51 3.52 10.96
N TRP A 17 8.70 4.02 9.75
CA TRP A 17 8.91 3.24 8.54
C TRP A 17 9.72 4.08 7.53
N ASP A 18 10.51 3.42 6.70
CA ASP A 18 11.40 4.05 5.72
C ASP A 18 10.77 4.03 4.32
N ARG A 19 10.19 2.89 3.95
CA ARG A 19 9.49 2.70 2.68
C ARG A 19 8.22 1.87 2.82
N ALA A 20 7.31 2.07 1.88
CA ALA A 20 6.10 1.29 1.71
C ALA A 20 6.10 0.69 0.31
N VAL A 21 5.80 -0.60 0.21
CA VAL A 21 5.75 -1.33 -1.07
C VAL A 21 4.32 -1.75 -1.32
N LEU A 22 3.81 -1.41 -2.51
CA LEU A 22 2.50 -1.86 -2.95
C LEU A 22 2.64 -3.22 -3.62
N MET A 23 1.89 -4.17 -3.08
CA MET A 23 1.76 -5.51 -3.60
C MET A 23 0.50 -5.57 -4.46
N GLU A 24 0.69 -6.15 -5.64
CA GLU A 24 -0.42 -6.45 -6.55
C GLU A 24 -1.29 -7.56 -5.94
N PRO A 25 -2.58 -7.61 -6.30
CA PRO A 25 -3.43 -8.76 -5.99
C PRO A 25 -2.72 -10.06 -6.40
N TYR A 26 -2.85 -11.10 -5.57
CA TYR A 26 -2.20 -12.40 -5.75
C TYR A 26 -0.66 -12.43 -5.81
N SER A 27 0.02 -11.40 -5.30
CA SER A 27 1.48 -11.52 -5.11
C SER A 27 1.77 -12.70 -4.16
N ASP A 28 2.34 -13.78 -4.69
CA ASP A 28 2.71 -14.94 -3.87
C ASP A 28 3.86 -14.60 -2.90
N GLY A 29 4.12 -15.49 -1.95
CA GLY A 29 5.17 -15.26 -0.95
C GLY A 29 6.56 -15.06 -1.55
N VAL A 30 6.87 -15.65 -2.70
CA VAL A 30 8.17 -15.49 -3.36
C VAL A 30 8.27 -14.10 -3.99
N ALA A 31 7.29 -13.72 -4.82
CA ALA A 31 7.21 -12.41 -5.45
C ALA A 31 7.21 -11.28 -4.41
N MET A 32 6.47 -11.47 -3.30
CA MET A 32 6.45 -10.52 -2.19
C MET A 32 7.84 -10.38 -1.55
N ASN A 33 8.52 -11.50 -1.27
CA ASN A 33 9.87 -11.48 -0.70
C ASN A 33 10.89 -10.85 -1.65
N GLU A 34 10.80 -11.11 -2.95
CA GLU A 34 11.65 -10.50 -3.98
C GLU A 34 11.47 -8.98 -4.00
N ARG A 35 10.22 -8.50 -4.00
CA ARG A 35 9.89 -7.05 -4.02
C ARG A 35 10.29 -6.36 -2.70
N LEU A 36 10.16 -7.06 -1.57
CA LEU A 36 10.65 -6.60 -0.28
C LEU A 36 12.18 -6.72 -0.12
N GLY A 37 12.86 -7.48 -0.97
CA GLY A 37 14.28 -7.80 -0.80
C GLY A 37 14.57 -8.63 0.45
N PHE A 38 13.58 -9.38 0.96
CA PHE A 38 13.67 -10.18 2.18
C PHE A 38 13.81 -11.67 1.85
N ARG A 39 14.32 -12.44 2.81
CA ARG A 39 14.32 -13.90 2.74
C ARG A 39 13.35 -14.45 3.77
N GLY A 40 12.16 -14.83 3.33
CA GLY A 40 11.21 -15.60 4.14
C GLY A 40 10.25 -14.78 5.00
N PHE A 41 9.95 -13.54 4.62
CA PHE A 41 8.77 -12.85 5.13
C PHE A 41 7.52 -13.67 4.78
N ARG A 42 6.75 -13.99 5.81
CA ARG A 42 5.46 -14.64 5.72
C ARG A 42 4.50 -13.75 6.50
N ASP A 43 3.50 -13.22 5.82
CA ASP A 43 2.45 -12.50 6.52
C ASP A 43 1.51 -13.53 7.13
N ASP A 44 1.73 -13.84 8.40
CA ASP A 44 0.90 -14.81 9.13
C ASP A 44 -0.51 -14.26 9.42
N ALA A 45 -0.75 -12.97 9.16
CA ALA A 45 -2.03 -12.29 9.42
C ALA A 45 -2.91 -12.13 8.18
N SER A 46 -2.38 -12.28 6.97
CA SER A 46 -3.22 -12.33 5.76
C SER A 46 -3.85 -13.71 5.64
N GLY A 47 -5.18 -13.75 5.75
CA GLY A 47 -5.97 -14.87 5.25
C GLY A 47 -5.75 -15.09 3.74
N PRO A 48 -6.47 -16.03 3.11
CA PRO A 48 -6.36 -16.26 1.67
C PRO A 48 -6.51 -14.92 0.92
N MET A 49 -5.46 -14.52 0.21
CA MET A 49 -5.41 -13.27 -0.54
C MET A 49 -6.46 -13.33 -1.64
N ASP A 50 -7.42 -12.42 -1.58
CA ASP A 50 -8.53 -12.31 -2.51
C ASP A 50 -8.12 -11.55 -3.79
N GLU A 51 -8.87 -11.80 -4.85
CA GLU A 51 -8.61 -11.55 -6.27
C GLU A 51 -8.43 -10.06 -6.63
N ALA A 52 -8.96 -9.17 -5.79
CA ALA A 52 -9.05 -7.74 -6.07
C ALA A 52 -8.25 -6.84 -5.10
N ASN A 53 -7.64 -7.40 -4.07
CA ASN A 53 -7.11 -6.59 -2.96
C ASN A 53 -5.65 -6.22 -3.14
N GLN A 54 -5.36 -4.92 -3.12
CA GLN A 54 -4.01 -4.40 -3.02
C GLN A 54 -3.55 -4.46 -1.56
N PHE A 55 -2.26 -4.69 -1.34
CA PHE A 55 -1.65 -4.61 -0.01
C PHE A 55 -0.55 -3.57 0.00
N VAL A 56 -0.45 -2.82 1.09
CA VAL A 56 0.70 -1.96 1.35
C VAL A 56 1.49 -2.57 2.49
N VAL A 57 2.78 -2.80 2.26
CA VAL A 57 3.71 -3.32 3.25
C VAL A 57 4.65 -2.19 3.67
N PHE A 58 4.59 -1.79 4.94
CA PHE A 58 5.45 -0.77 5.53
C PHE A 58 6.69 -1.42 6.13
N VAL A 59 7.86 -0.89 5.75
CA VAL A 59 9.17 -1.46 6.06
C VAL A 59 10.04 -0.44 6.79
N GLN A 60 10.71 -0.88 7.85
CA GLN A 60 11.81 -0.16 8.49
C GLN A 60 13.09 -1.02 8.42
N GLY A 61 14.10 -0.55 7.69
CA GLY A 61 15.31 -1.30 7.37
C GLY A 61 14.98 -2.62 6.67
N GLN A 62 15.20 -3.74 7.37
CA GLN A 62 14.89 -5.09 6.90
C GLN A 62 13.69 -5.74 7.61
N THR A 63 12.86 -4.94 8.27
CA THR A 63 11.73 -5.43 9.08
C THR A 63 10.42 -4.91 8.51
N VAL A 64 9.43 -5.78 8.33
CA VAL A 64 8.04 -5.36 8.11
C VAL A 64 7.47 -4.88 9.45
N VAL A 65 7.03 -3.62 9.49
CA VAL A 65 6.49 -3.00 10.72
C VAL A 65 4.96 -2.92 10.71
N SER A 66 4.34 -2.95 9.54
CA SER A 66 2.89 -3.02 9.39
C SER A 66 2.52 -3.45 7.98
N THR A 67 1.33 -4.03 7.85
CA THR A 67 0.66 -4.27 6.58
C THR A 67 -0.71 -3.62 6.59
N ALA A 68 -1.22 -3.21 5.43
CA ALA A 68 -2.56 -2.67 5.27
C ALA A 68 -3.21 -3.24 4.01
N SER A 69 -4.37 -3.88 4.19
CA SER A 69 -5.20 -4.32 3.08
C SER A 69 -6.02 -3.16 2.54
N LEU A 70 -6.03 -2.99 1.22
CA LEU A 70 -6.90 -2.08 0.52
C LEU A 70 -7.99 -2.91 -0.16
N PHE A 71 -9.25 -2.60 0.14
CA PHE A 71 -10.41 -3.31 -0.40
C PHE A 71 -11.24 -2.36 -1.28
N PRO A 72 -10.83 -2.08 -2.54
CA PRO A 72 -11.49 -1.09 -3.39
C PRO A 72 -13.01 -1.30 -3.51
N GLU A 73 -13.45 -2.56 -3.57
CA GLU A 73 -14.86 -2.94 -3.72
C GLU A 73 -15.73 -2.55 -2.51
N SER A 74 -15.14 -2.44 -1.32
CA SER A 74 -15.83 -2.01 -0.09
C SER A 74 -15.87 -0.49 0.09
N GLY A 75 -15.46 0.27 -0.93
CA GLY A 75 -15.35 1.73 -0.87
C GLY A 75 -14.00 2.24 -0.33
N SER A 76 -12.99 1.37 -0.24
CA SER A 76 -11.60 1.79 0.00
C SER A 76 -11.04 2.52 -1.22
N PHE A 77 -9.93 3.25 -1.03
CA PHE A 77 -9.18 3.81 -2.14
C PHE A 77 -8.23 2.78 -2.75
N ARG A 78 -7.85 3.00 -4.01
CA ARG A 78 -6.71 2.34 -4.67
C ARG A 78 -5.60 3.36 -4.89
N PHE A 79 -4.37 2.91 -5.06
CA PHE A 79 -3.32 3.79 -5.59
C PHE A 79 -3.32 3.78 -7.12
N ASP A 80 -2.80 4.84 -7.72
CA ASP A 80 -2.47 4.84 -9.14
C ASP A 80 -1.56 3.63 -9.48
N PRO A 81 -1.82 2.87 -10.56
CA PRO A 81 -1.05 1.67 -10.90
C PRO A 81 0.44 1.90 -11.15
N THR A 82 0.85 3.14 -11.46
CA THR A 82 2.27 3.49 -11.61
C THR A 82 3.01 3.59 -10.27
N ILE A 83 2.27 3.71 -9.17
CA ILE A 83 2.83 3.76 -7.81
C ILE A 83 3.04 2.31 -7.35
N THR A 84 4.28 1.87 -7.34
CA THR A 84 4.66 0.51 -6.90
C THR A 84 5.37 0.50 -5.56
N GLU A 85 6.03 1.61 -5.20
CA GLU A 85 6.61 1.86 -3.88
C GLU A 85 6.72 3.37 -3.60
N PHE A 86 6.88 3.74 -2.33
CA PHE A 86 7.05 5.12 -1.90
C PHE A 86 7.81 5.21 -0.57
N SER A 87 8.57 6.28 -0.36
CA SER A 87 9.25 6.52 0.91
C SER A 87 8.35 7.27 1.89
N ARG A 88 8.75 7.31 3.17
CA ARG A 88 8.05 8.17 4.15
C ARG A 88 8.10 9.65 3.76
N GLU A 89 9.19 10.11 3.15
CA GLU A 89 9.38 11.51 2.77
C GLU A 89 8.48 11.94 1.60
N ASP A 90 8.17 10.99 0.71
CA ASP A 90 7.32 11.22 -0.46
C ASP A 90 5.88 10.68 -0.31
N ALA A 91 5.46 10.28 0.89
CA ALA A 91 4.16 9.63 1.17
C ALA A 91 2.92 10.54 1.06
N LYS A 92 2.94 11.52 0.17
CA LYS A 92 1.90 12.51 -0.09
C LYS A 92 1.18 12.18 -1.38
N PHE A 93 -0.15 12.19 -1.32
CA PHE A 93 -1.03 11.81 -2.41
C PHE A 93 -2.21 12.76 -2.53
N VAL A 94 -2.84 12.79 -3.70
CA VAL A 94 -4.07 13.53 -3.97
C VAL A 94 -5.20 12.56 -4.21
N VAL A 95 -6.35 12.85 -3.62
CA VAL A 95 -7.58 12.07 -3.82
C VAL A 95 -8.21 12.46 -5.15
N GLU A 96 -8.24 11.53 -6.09
CA GLU A 96 -8.99 11.63 -7.34
C GLU A 96 -10.25 10.75 -7.29
N ARG A 97 -11.37 11.29 -7.75
CA ARG A 97 -12.65 10.58 -7.79
C ARG A 97 -13.07 10.36 -9.24
N SER A 98 -13.41 9.12 -9.56
CA SER A 98 -13.96 8.75 -10.86
C SER A 98 -15.22 7.88 -10.68
N GLY A 99 -15.95 7.62 -11.77
CA GLY A 99 -17.05 6.64 -11.75
C GLY A 99 -16.61 5.23 -11.33
N ALA A 100 -15.31 4.94 -11.34
CA ALA A 100 -14.71 3.68 -10.93
C ALA A 100 -14.20 3.67 -9.46
N GLY A 101 -14.39 4.75 -8.69
CA GLY A 101 -14.04 4.83 -7.27
C GLY A 101 -13.04 5.94 -6.93
N VAL A 102 -12.32 5.75 -5.81
CA VAL A 102 -11.33 6.70 -5.29
C VAL A 102 -9.92 6.21 -5.61
N THR A 103 -9.13 7.02 -6.30
CA THR A 103 -7.72 6.75 -6.61
C THR A 103 -6.85 7.76 -5.87
N LEU A 104 -5.73 7.30 -5.29
CA LEU A 104 -4.66 8.15 -4.77
C LEU A 104 -3.58 8.29 -5.83
N THR A 105 -3.37 9.51 -6.31
CA THR A 105 -2.33 9.85 -7.30
C THR A 105 -1.20 10.64 -6.64
N ARG A 106 -0.05 10.73 -7.31
CA ARG A 106 1.01 11.65 -6.89
C ARG A 106 0.55 13.10 -7.15
N PRO A 107 0.91 14.06 -6.28
CA PRO A 107 0.58 15.47 -6.46
C PRO A 107 1.22 16.08 -7.71
#